data_AF-A0A1F9U4R9-F1
#
_entry.id   AF-A0A1F9U4R9-F1
#
_cell.length_a   1.000
_cell.length_b   1.000
_cell.length_c   1.000
_cell.angle_alpha   90.00
_cell.angle_beta   90.00
_cell.angle_gamma   90.00
#
_symmetry.space_group_name_H-M   'P 1'
#
loop_
_entity.id
_entity.type
_entity.pdbx_description
1 polymer ?
#
loop_
_entity_poly.entity_id
_entity_poly.type
_entity_poly.pdbx_seq_one_letter_code
_entity_poly.pdbx_strand_id
1 'polypeptide(L)'
;MTSIKHLWKTLLGFFSDEDNANEPIYDPVHLAAMVVIVIFSVGALFWLLWTLLVFEGGFFAKVMPALQVLFTGKTLSDFGWVGYPYEMGIFEGFIGNSIAFILTIALIWGIWWVLFKGKKFHGS
;
A
#
# COMPACT_ATOMS: atom_id res chain seq x y z
N MET A 1 -13.14 14.25 -2.33
CA MET A 1 -12.90 13.96 -0.88
C MET A 1 -14.11 13.33 -0.15
N THR A 2 -15.33 13.42 -0.68
CA THR A 2 -16.54 12.79 -0.13
C THR A 2 -16.63 11.27 -0.41
N SER A 3 -16.23 10.81 -1.61
CA SER A 3 -16.35 9.39 -2.00
C SER A 3 -15.41 8.44 -1.26
N ILE A 4 -14.15 8.84 -1.01
CA ILE A 4 -13.20 8.03 -0.23
C ILE A 4 -13.67 7.84 1.21
N LYS A 5 -14.22 8.88 1.83
CA LYS A 5 -14.78 8.78 3.19
C LYS A 5 -15.98 7.85 3.25
N HIS A 6 -16.84 7.88 2.22
CA HIS A 6 -18.00 6.99 2.15
C HIS A 6 -17.55 5.53 1.98
N LEU A 7 -16.65 5.26 1.03
CA LEU A 7 -16.06 3.93 0.84
C LEU A 7 -15.45 3.37 2.14
N TRP A 8 -14.68 4.21 2.86
CA TRP A 8 -14.09 3.83 4.14
C TRP A 8 -15.13 3.56 5.23
N LYS A 9 -16.19 4.38 5.32
CA LYS A 9 -17.27 4.15 6.28
C LYS A 9 -18.05 2.89 5.97
N THR A 10 -18.33 2.62 4.70
CA THR A 10 -19.00 1.38 4.27
C THR A 10 -18.14 0.17 4.59
N LEU A 11 -16.84 0.20 4.28
CA LEU A 11 -15.91 -0.87 4.64
C LEU A 11 -15.88 -1.09 6.16
N LEU A 12 -15.77 -0.04 6.97
CA LEU A 12 -15.77 -0.16 8.42
C LEU A 12 -17.11 -0.66 8.98
N GLY A 13 -18.23 -0.27 8.38
CA GLY A 13 -19.56 -0.78 8.74
C GLY A 13 -19.74 -2.26 8.43
N PHE A 14 -19.03 -2.79 7.41
CA PHE A 14 -18.96 -4.24 7.18
C PHE A 14 -18.20 -5.00 8.27
N PHE A 15 -17.41 -4.32 9.10
CA PHE A 15 -16.67 -4.91 10.22
C PHE A 15 -17.22 -4.48 11.59
N SER A 16 -18.32 -3.73 11.65
CA SER A 16 -18.91 -3.31 12.93
C SER A 16 -19.94 -4.33 13.42
N ASP A 17 -19.71 -4.84 14.62
CA ASP A 17 -20.67 -5.66 15.38
C ASP A 17 -21.76 -4.78 16.04
N GLU A 18 -22.37 -3.85 15.29
CA GLU A 18 -23.53 -3.13 15.81
C GLU A 18 -24.72 -4.10 15.88
N ASP A 19 -25.12 -4.46 17.10
CA ASP A 19 -26.26 -5.34 17.37
C ASP A 19 -27.57 -4.76 16.78
N ASN A 20 -27.87 -5.10 15.54
CA ASN A 20 -29.13 -4.77 14.90
C ASN A 20 -30.14 -5.88 15.19
N ALA A 21 -31.17 -5.56 15.98
CA ALA A 21 -32.21 -6.51 16.35
C ALA A 21 -32.99 -7.12 15.16
N ASN A 22 -32.82 -6.57 13.94
CA ASN A 22 -33.40 -7.08 12.71
C ASN A 22 -32.43 -7.87 11.82
N GLU A 23 -31.19 -8.10 12.26
CA GLU A 23 -30.20 -8.84 11.45
C GLU A 23 -30.45 -10.36 11.52
N PRO A 24 -30.42 -11.08 10.38
CA PRO A 24 -30.47 -12.53 10.39
C PRO A 24 -29.26 -13.10 11.14
N ILE A 25 -29.48 -14.17 11.93
CA ILE A 25 -28.44 -14.87 12.72
C ILE A 25 -27.24 -15.31 11.85
N TYR A 26 -27.46 -15.52 10.55
CA TYR A 26 -26.41 -15.84 9.59
C TYR A 26 -26.73 -15.26 8.20
N ASP A 27 -25.88 -14.36 7.72
CA ASP A 27 -25.89 -13.87 6.34
C ASP A 27 -24.71 -14.47 5.55
N PRO A 28 -24.95 -15.48 4.67
CA PRO A 28 -23.89 -16.10 3.88
C PRO A 28 -23.23 -15.11 2.90
N VAL A 29 -23.93 -14.06 2.47
CA VAL A 29 -23.40 -13.04 1.56
C VAL A 29 -22.38 -12.18 2.31
N HIS A 30 -22.69 -11.79 3.54
CA HIS A 30 -21.77 -11.06 4.40
C HIS A 30 -20.49 -11.87 4.65
N LEU A 31 -20.62 -13.15 5.03
CA LEU A 31 -19.46 -14.03 5.24
C LEU A 31 -18.59 -14.14 3.97
N ALA A 32 -19.22 -14.39 2.82
CA ALA A 32 -18.49 -14.50 1.56
C ALA A 32 -17.77 -13.19 1.21
N ALA A 33 -18.42 -12.04 1.42
CA ALA A 33 -17.82 -10.73 1.20
C ALA A 33 -16.61 -10.50 2.12
N MET A 34 -16.71 -10.83 3.41
CA MET A 34 -15.60 -10.72 4.35
C MET A 34 -14.40 -11.57 3.90
N VAL A 35 -14.62 -12.83 3.52
CA VAL A 35 -13.55 -13.72 3.07
C VAL A 35 -12.84 -13.14 1.84
N VAL A 36 -13.59 -12.64 0.85
CA VAL A 36 -13.02 -12.02 -0.35
C VAL A 36 -12.23 -10.77 0.00
N ILE A 37 -12.77 -9.89 0.86
CA ILE A 37 -12.10 -8.65 1.29
C ILE A 37 -10.79 -8.98 2.01
N VAL A 38 -10.78 -9.99 2.89
CA VAL A 38 -9.59 -10.41 3.65
C VAL A 38 -8.53 -10.97 2.71
N ILE A 39 -8.88 -11.90 1.82
CA ILE A 39 -7.94 -12.48 0.86
C ILE A 39 -7.36 -11.40 -0.06
N PHE A 40 -8.21 -10.51 -0.56
CA PHE A 40 -7.77 -9.39 -1.39
C PHE A 40 -6.83 -8.45 -0.63
N SER A 41 -7.17 -8.11 0.61
CA SER A 41 -6.35 -7.25 1.48
C SER A 41 -4.97 -7.87 1.73
N VAL A 42 -4.92 -9.16 2.07
CA VAL A 42 -3.66 -9.89 2.27
C VAL A 42 -2.85 -9.95 0.98
N GLY A 43 -3.49 -10.23 -0.15
CA GLY A 43 -2.83 -10.25 -1.46
C GLY A 43 -2.25 -8.88 -1.86
N ALA A 44 -3.00 -7.80 -1.63
CA ALA A 44 -2.55 -6.44 -1.89
C ALA A 44 -1.37 -6.05 -0.98
N LEU A 45 -1.43 -6.38 0.31
CA LEU A 45 -0.33 -6.17 1.26
C LEU A 45 0.92 -6.95 0.87
N PHE A 46 0.75 -8.23 0.51
CA PHE A 46 1.85 -9.05 0.02
C PHE A 46 2.48 -8.45 -1.23
N TRP A 47 1.67 -8.06 -2.22
CA TRP A 47 2.17 -7.46 -3.45
C TRP A 47 2.92 -6.16 -3.20
N LEU A 48 2.40 -5.29 -2.33
CA LEU A 48 3.07 -4.03 -1.96
C LEU A 48 4.41 -4.29 -1.29
N LEU A 49 4.46 -5.16 -0.28
CA LEU A 49 5.69 -5.45 0.46
C LEU A 49 6.70 -6.19 -0.40
N TRP A 50 6.27 -7.20 -1.15
CA TRP A 50 7.16 -7.95 -2.05
C TRP A 50 7.72 -7.05 -3.16
N THR A 51 6.88 -6.21 -3.76
CA THR A 51 7.32 -5.25 -4.78
C THR A 51 8.26 -4.20 -4.19
N LEU A 52 8.03 -3.76 -2.95
CA LEU A 52 8.90 -2.77 -2.30
C LEU A 52 10.25 -3.37 -1.88
N LEU A 53 10.26 -4.60 -1.37
CA LEU A 53 11.42 -5.18 -0.69
C LEU A 53 12.23 -6.16 -1.54
N VAL A 54 11.59 -6.85 -2.49
CA VAL A 54 12.18 -8.02 -3.18
C VAL A 54 12.25 -7.83 -4.68
N PHE A 55 11.20 -7.32 -5.32
CA PHE A 55 11.11 -7.17 -6.77
C PHE A 55 12.31 -6.38 -7.33
N GLU A 56 13.05 -7.04 -8.23
CA GLU A 56 14.25 -6.51 -8.91
C GLU A 56 15.26 -5.90 -7.93
N GLY A 57 15.50 -6.59 -6.81
CA GLY A 57 16.43 -6.18 -5.75
C GLY A 57 15.85 -5.20 -4.72
N GLY A 58 14.58 -4.82 -4.88
CA GLY A 58 13.87 -3.97 -3.94
C GLY A 58 14.27 -2.49 -3.99
N PHE A 59 13.54 -1.67 -3.25
CA PHE A 59 13.73 -0.22 -3.19
C PHE A 59 15.01 0.16 -2.45
N PHE A 60 15.30 -0.52 -1.33
CA PHE A 60 16.43 -0.16 -0.46
C PHE A 60 17.80 -0.32 -1.12
N ALA A 61 17.95 -1.33 -2.00
CA ALA A 61 19.19 -1.52 -2.76
C ALA A 61 19.49 -0.34 -3.71
N LYS A 62 18.46 0.43 -4.10
CA LYS A 62 18.56 1.56 -5.03
C LYS A 62 18.84 2.89 -4.35
N VAL A 63 18.56 3.00 -3.05
CA VAL A 63 18.69 4.26 -2.29
C VAL A 63 20.15 4.74 -2.25
N MET A 64 21.09 3.87 -1.85
CA MET A 64 22.49 4.28 -1.74
C MET A 64 23.12 4.64 -3.11
N PRO A 65 22.94 3.85 -4.19
CA PRO A 65 23.34 4.26 -5.55
C PRO A 65 22.73 5.59 -5.98
N ALA A 66 21.43 5.82 -5.75
CA ALA A 66 20.77 7.08 -6.08
C ALA A 66 21.39 8.27 -5.34
N LEU A 67 21.69 8.12 -4.05
CA LEU A 67 22.38 9.15 -3.26
C LEU A 67 23.81 9.40 -3.79
N GLN A 68 24.53 8.36 -4.20
CA GLN A 68 25.85 8.54 -4.80
C GLN A 68 25.76 9.31 -6.11
N VAL A 69 24.79 9.04 -6.97
CA VAL A 69 24.60 9.82 -8.21
C VAL A 69 24.21 11.27 -7.92
N LEU A 70 23.41 11.52 -6.88
CA LEU A 70 22.95 12.87 -6.54
C LEU A 70 24.00 13.73 -5.83
N PHE A 71 24.80 13.14 -4.94
CA PHE A 71 25.71 13.88 -4.06
C PHE A 71 27.20 13.67 -4.38
N THR A 72 27.52 12.77 -5.30
CA THR A 72 28.91 12.54 -5.73
C THR A 72 29.02 12.69 -7.24
N GLY A 73 30.25 12.60 -7.78
CA GLY A 73 30.48 12.65 -9.22
C GLY A 73 30.12 11.37 -9.98
N LYS A 74 29.49 10.37 -9.31
CA LYS A 74 29.06 9.14 -9.96
C LYS A 74 27.87 9.38 -10.89
N THR A 75 27.80 8.57 -11.93
CA THR A 75 26.76 8.60 -12.95
C THR A 75 25.92 7.33 -12.90
N LEU A 76 24.76 7.34 -13.53
CA LEU A 76 23.91 6.14 -13.60
C LEU A 76 24.62 4.97 -14.30
N SER A 77 25.48 5.25 -15.29
CA SER A 77 26.27 4.23 -15.99
C SER A 77 27.27 3.50 -15.09
N ASP A 78 27.75 4.14 -14.02
CA ASP A 78 28.63 3.49 -13.03
C ASP A 78 27.91 2.37 -12.25
N PHE A 79 26.58 2.30 -12.36
CA PHE A 79 25.73 1.28 -11.75
C PHE A 79 25.03 0.39 -12.79
N GLY A 80 25.55 0.35 -14.03
CA GLY A 80 25.06 -0.51 -15.10
C GLY A 80 23.85 0.04 -15.86
N TRP A 81 23.54 1.34 -15.73
CA TRP A 81 22.47 1.96 -16.52
C TRP A 81 22.97 2.29 -17.93
N VAL A 82 22.43 1.59 -18.93
CA VAL A 82 22.70 1.81 -20.36
C VAL A 82 21.56 2.59 -21.02
N GLY A 83 20.31 2.39 -20.57
CA GLY A 83 19.16 3.14 -21.05
C GLY A 83 17.83 2.42 -20.80
N TYR A 84 16.72 3.18 -20.75
CA TYR A 84 15.37 2.62 -20.67
C TYR A 84 14.84 2.30 -22.09
N PRO A 85 14.23 1.13 -22.35
CA PRO A 85 13.85 0.04 -21.45
C PRO A 85 14.82 -1.16 -21.48
N TYR A 86 16.08 -0.92 -21.82
CA TYR A 86 17.11 -1.96 -21.91
C TYR A 86 17.71 -2.22 -20.51
N GLU A 87 19.04 -2.28 -20.39
CA GLU A 87 19.71 -2.49 -19.11
C GLU A 87 19.65 -1.23 -18.24
N MET A 88 18.89 -1.30 -17.15
CA MET A 88 18.83 -0.27 -16.11
C MET A 88 19.75 -0.58 -14.92
N GLY A 89 20.47 -1.72 -14.97
CA GLY A 89 21.41 -2.15 -13.94
C GLY A 89 20.75 -2.27 -12.58
N ILE A 90 21.37 -1.69 -11.54
CA ILE A 90 20.83 -1.77 -10.17
C ILE A 90 19.46 -1.08 -10.01
N PHE A 91 19.06 -0.23 -10.96
CA PHE A 91 17.80 0.50 -10.94
C PHE A 91 16.67 -0.21 -11.70
N GLU A 92 16.87 -1.46 -12.12
CA GLU A 92 15.79 -2.30 -12.64
C GLU A 92 14.59 -2.31 -11.68
N GLY A 93 13.41 -2.05 -12.24
CA GLY A 93 12.18 -2.14 -11.46
C GLY A 93 11.92 -0.94 -10.56
N PHE A 94 12.72 0.15 -10.68
CA PHE A 94 12.56 1.34 -9.84
C PHE A 94 11.15 1.92 -9.91
N ILE A 95 10.48 1.86 -11.08
CA ILE A 95 9.10 2.33 -11.24
C ILE A 95 8.16 1.50 -10.35
N GLY A 96 8.26 0.17 -10.40
CA GLY A 96 7.47 -0.74 -9.58
C GLY A 96 7.71 -0.51 -8.09
N ASN A 97 8.99 -0.44 -7.68
CA ASN A 97 9.35 -0.15 -6.30
C ASN A 97 8.82 1.22 -5.84
N SER A 98 8.88 2.25 -6.71
CA SER A 98 8.42 3.61 -6.39
C SER A 98 6.90 3.69 -6.24
N ILE A 99 6.15 3.02 -7.13
CA ILE A 99 4.69 2.92 -7.02
C ILE A 99 4.31 2.20 -5.72
N ALA A 100 4.96 1.07 -5.42
CA ALA A 100 4.73 0.34 -4.18
C ALA A 100 5.05 1.19 -2.94
N PHE A 101 6.11 1.99 -2.98
CA PHE A 101 6.48 2.90 -1.90
C PHE A 101 5.41 3.97 -1.66
N ILE A 102 4.95 4.64 -2.71
CA ILE A 102 3.90 5.68 -2.64
C ILE A 102 2.60 5.08 -2.09
N LEU A 103 2.18 3.92 -2.60
CA LEU A 103 0.97 3.24 -2.14
C LEU A 103 1.10 2.78 -0.68
N THR A 104 2.28 2.33 -0.25
CA THR A 104 2.56 1.96 1.13
C THR A 104 2.46 3.17 2.06
N ILE A 105 3.02 4.33 1.67
CA ILE A 105 2.88 5.59 2.41
C ILE A 105 1.39 5.98 2.50
N ALA A 106 0.67 5.93 1.38
CA ALA A 106 -0.75 6.27 1.34
C ALA A 106 -1.58 5.36 2.25
N LEU A 107 -1.27 4.07 2.30
CA LEU A 107 -1.92 3.11 3.19
C LEU A 107 -1.63 3.41 4.66
N ILE A 108 -0.36 3.59 5.04
CA ILE A 108 0.04 3.94 6.41
C ILE A 108 -0.63 5.24 6.86
N TRP A 109 -0.61 6.25 5.98
CA TRP A 109 -1.25 7.53 6.25
C TRP A 109 -2.78 7.41 6.39
N GLY A 110 -3.41 6.59 5.55
CA GLY A 110 -4.84 6.27 5.64
C GLY A 110 -5.20 5.60 6.96
N ILE A 111 -4.45 4.58 7.37
CA ILE A 111 -4.62 3.88 8.66
C ILE A 111 -4.43 4.86 9.82
N TRP A 112 -3.35 5.65 9.80
CA TRP A 112 -3.07 6.65 10.83
C TRP A 112 -4.20 7.67 10.93
N TRP A 113 -4.71 8.14 9.80
CA TRP A 113 -5.85 9.05 9.78
C TRP A 113 -7.09 8.43 10.45
N VAL A 114 -7.43 7.18 10.13
CA VAL A 114 -8.58 6.50 10.72
C VAL A 114 -8.39 6.33 12.23
N LEU A 115 -7.22 5.85 12.67
CA LEU A 115 -6.96 5.58 14.09
C LEU A 115 -6.92 6.84 14.95
N PHE A 116 -6.29 7.93 14.46
CA PHE A 116 -6.03 9.13 15.27
C PHE A 116 -7.06 10.24 15.08
N LYS A 117 -7.64 10.42 13.88
CA LYS A 117 -8.72 11.40 13.66
C LYS A 117 -10.12 10.82 13.85
N GLY A 118 -10.31 9.51 13.75
CA GLY A 118 -11.60 8.86 14.05
C GLY A 118 -12.00 8.97 15.52
N LYS A 119 -11.04 8.91 16.45
CA LYS A 119 -11.29 9.06 17.90
C LYS A 119 -11.86 10.43 18.30
N LYS A 120 -11.61 11.49 17.53
CA LYS A 120 -12.19 12.82 17.81
C LYS A 120 -13.67 12.95 17.46
N PHE A 121 -14.27 11.97 16.77
CA PHE A 121 -15.68 12.02 16.34
C PHE A 121 -16.64 11.17 17.18
N HIS A 122 -16.14 10.32 18.08
CA HIS A 122 -16.96 9.51 19.02
C HIS A 122 -16.82 9.98 20.48
N GLY A 123 -16.19 11.14 20.71
CA GLY A 123 -15.94 11.71 22.03
C GLY A 123 -16.40 13.16 22.14
N SER A 124 -17.59 13.47 21.63
CA SER A 124 -18.33 14.70 21.92
C SER A 124 -19.82 14.43 21.92
#